data_AF-A0A3D3NTJ1-F1
#
_entry.id   AF-A0A3D3NTJ1-F1
#
_cell.length_a   1.000
_cell.length_b   1.000
_cell.length_c   1.000
_cell.angle_alpha   90.00
_cell.angle_beta   90.00
_cell.angle_gamma   90.00
#
_symmetry.space_group_name_H-M   'P 1'
#
loop_
_entity.id
_entity.type
_entity.pdbx_description
1 polymer ?
#
loop_
_entity_poly.entity_id
_entity_poly.type
_entity_poly.pdbx_seq_one_letter_code
_entity_poly.pdbx_strand_id
1 'polypeptide(L)' 'GIVQPVEDWEKGKPTHPELLAWLAREFVRGGYSLKNLSRLILNSHAYQRATDSALSGPSPVF' A
#
# COMPACT_ATOMS: atom_id res chain seq x y z
N GLY A 1 -5.22 7.80 -0.13
CA GLY A 1 -4.30 7.20 -1.12
C GLY A 1 -2.90 7.75 -0.92
N ILE A 2 -1.89 7.07 -1.46
CA ILE A 2 -0.48 7.53 -1.39
C ILE A 2 -0.30 8.85 -2.15
N VAL A 3 -1.08 9.06 -3.21
CA VAL A 3 -1.20 10.32 -3.97
C VAL A 3 -2.68 10.71 -4.05
N GLN A 4 -2.96 12.01 -4.14
CA GLN A 4 -4.30 12.54 -4.43
C GLN A 4 -4.26 13.51 -5.63
N PRO A 5 -5.13 13.31 -6.64
CA PRO A 5 -6.02 12.15 -6.86
C PRO A 5 -5.24 10.86 -7.17
N VAL A 6 -5.86 9.69 -7.05
CA VAL A 6 -5.14 8.41 -7.20
C VAL A 6 -4.70 8.17 -8.64
N GLU A 7 -5.39 8.77 -9.61
CA GLU A 7 -5.03 8.70 -11.03
C GLU A 7 -3.85 9.62 -11.43
N ASP A 8 -3.56 10.68 -10.66
CA ASP A 8 -2.55 11.68 -11.04
C ASP A 8 -1.22 11.46 -10.31
N TRP A 9 -0.42 10.53 -10.84
CA TRP A 9 0.93 10.25 -10.32
C TRP A 9 2.00 11.20 -10.87
N GLU A 10 1.68 12.03 -11.87
CA GLU A 10 2.64 12.96 -12.45
C GLU A 10 2.67 14.32 -11.74
N LYS A 11 1.50 14.81 -11.32
CA LYS A 11 1.37 16.14 -10.67
C LYS A 11 0.80 16.05 -9.25
N GLY A 12 0.18 14.93 -8.89
CA GLY A 12 -0.38 14.73 -7.56
C GLY A 12 0.70 14.71 -6.48
N LYS A 13 0.47 15.48 -5.40
CA LYS A 13 1.42 15.52 -4.29
C LYS A 13 1.31 14.23 -3.47
N PRO A 14 2.43 13.52 -3.23
CA PRO A 14 2.41 12.36 -2.36
C PRO A 14 2.07 12.78 -0.93
N THR A 15 1.16 12.06 -0.29
CA THR A 15 0.71 12.33 1.08
C THR A 15 1.75 11.93 2.11
N HIS A 16 2.59 10.93 1.78
CA HIS A 16 3.64 10.39 2.64
C HIS A 16 4.92 10.21 1.80
N PRO A 17 5.65 11.30 1.49
CA PRO A 17 6.85 11.25 0.66
C PRO A 17 7.96 10.37 1.26
N GLU A 18 8.06 10.32 2.60
CA GLU A 18 9.01 9.49 3.32
C GLU A 18 8.75 7.99 3.13
N LEU A 19 7.48 7.57 3.03
CA LEU A 19 7.10 6.20 2.72
C LEU A 19 7.56 5.81 1.32
N LEU A 20 7.34 6.67 0.33
CA LEU A 20 7.80 6.43 -1.04
C LEU A 20 9.33 6.35 -1.13
N ALA A 21 10.04 7.24 -0.43
CA ALA A 21 11.49 7.20 -0.37
C ALA A 21 12.01 5.90 0.28
N TRP A 22 11.32 5.40 1.29
CA TRP A 22 11.65 4.12 1.91
C TRP A 22 11.37 2.94 0.96
N LEU A 23 10.22 2.91 0.29
CA LEU A 23 9.89 1.88 -0.70
C LEU A 23 10.90 1.86 -1.86
N ALA A 24 11.36 3.03 -2.31
CA ALA A 24 12.41 3.14 -3.34
C ALA A 24 13.73 2.52 -2.87
N ARG A 25 14.15 2.74 -1.61
CA ARG A 25 15.34 2.10 -1.04
C ARG A 25 15.19 0.59 -0.96
N GLU A 26 14.04 0.09 -0.52
CA GLU A 26 13.78 -1.35 -0.48
C GLU A 26 13.78 -1.97 -1.88
N PHE A 27 13.29 -1.26 -2.88
CA PHE A 27 13.32 -1.71 -4.26
C PHE A 27 14.75 -1.88 -4.79
N VAL A 28 15.63 -0.89 -4.54
CA VAL A 28 17.06 -0.98 -4.91
C VAL A 28 17.75 -2.11 -4.13
N ARG A 29 17.51 -2.21 -2.81
CA ARG A 29 18.08 -3.29 -1.97
C ARG A 29 17.62 -4.69 -2.41
N GLY A 30 16.40 -4.80 -2.89
CA GLY A 30 15.82 -6.03 -3.44
C GLY A 30 16.24 -6.35 -4.87
N GLY A 31 17.22 -5.62 -5.43
CA GLY A 31 17.74 -5.85 -6.79
C GLY A 31 16.74 -5.48 -7.87
N TYR A 32 15.93 -4.44 -7.67
CA TYR A 32 14.88 -4.01 -8.60
C TYR A 32 13.82 -5.10 -8.88
N SER A 33 13.63 -6.04 -7.96
CA SER A 33 12.63 -7.10 -8.07
C SER A 33 11.23 -6.58 -7.71
N LEU A 34 10.39 -6.38 -8.73
CA LEU A 34 9.01 -5.95 -8.51
C LEU A 34 8.21 -6.95 -7.67
N LYS A 35 8.45 -8.26 -7.87
CA LYS A 35 7.80 -9.33 -7.08
C LYS A 35 8.09 -9.18 -5.58
N ASN A 36 9.32 -8.85 -5.22
CA ASN A 36 9.69 -8.65 -3.82
C ASN A 36 9.02 -7.41 -3.23
N LEU A 37 9.00 -6.30 -3.99
CA LEU A 37 8.34 -5.07 -3.56
C LEU A 37 6.83 -5.27 -3.39
N SER A 38 6.16 -5.92 -4.36
CA SER A 38 4.73 -6.24 -4.27
C SER A 38 4.44 -7.12 -3.06
N ARG A 39 5.25 -8.15 -2.81
CA ARG A 39 5.09 -8.99 -1.61
C ARG A 39 5.22 -8.18 -0.32
N LEU A 40 6.16 -7.24 -0.25
CA LEU A 40 6.34 -6.37 0.90
C LEU A 40 5.12 -5.47 1.14
N ILE A 41 4.61 -4.82 0.08
CA ILE A 41 3.44 -3.93 0.19
C ILE A 41 2.18 -4.72 0.56
N LEU A 42 1.89 -5.82 -0.14
CA LEU A 42 0.66 -6.60 0.04
C LEU A 42 0.60 -7.34 1.39
N ASN A 43 1.75 -7.62 2.00
CA ASN A 43 1.83 -8.19 3.35
C ASN A 43 1.98 -7.12 4.45
N SER A 44 1.89 -5.84 4.11
CA SER A 44 1.95 -4.78 5.13
C SER A 44 0.62 -4.67 5.88
N HIS A 45 0.69 -4.34 7.18
CA HIS A 45 -0.51 -4.05 7.98
C HIS A 45 -1.34 -2.91 7.41
N ALA A 46 -0.70 -1.92 6.76
CA ALA A 46 -1.39 -0.80 6.13
C ALA A 46 -2.28 -1.27 4.97
N TYR A 47 -1.79 -2.19 4.14
CA TYR A 47 -2.56 -2.77 3.03
C TYR A 47 -3.64 -3.75 3.51
N GLN A 48 -3.33 -4.56 4.52
CA GLN A 48 -4.25 -5.57 5.07
C GLN A 48 -5.28 -5.00 6.05
N ARG A 49 -5.27 -3.68 6.29
CA ARG A 49 -6.21 -3.04 7.20
C ARG A 49 -7.62 -3.21 6.64
N ALA A 50 -8.49 -3.84 7.43
CA ALA A 50 -9.90 -4.01 7.08
C ALA A 50 -10.55 -2.63 6.86
N THR A 51 -11.28 -2.49 5.76
CA THR A 51 -12.02 -1.27 5.43
C THR A 51 -13.41 -1.25 6.07
N ASP A 52 -13.85 -2.38 6.61
CA ASP A 52 -15.14 -2.53 7.26
C ASP A 52 -14.96 -2.62 8.78
N SER A 53 -15.35 -1.55 9.47
CA SER A 53 -15.33 -1.49 10.94
C SER A 53 -16.60 -2.07 11.58
N ALA A 54 -17.58 -2.50 10.78
CA ALA A 54 -18.89 -3.01 11.21
C ALA A 54 -18.99 -4.55 11.15
N LEU A 55 -18.07 -5.24 10.44
CA LEU A 55 -17.92 -6.70 10.47
C LEU A 55 -17.28 -7.17 11.78
N SER A 56 -18.00 -7.06 12.91
CA SER A 56 -17.62 -7.65 14.21
C SER A 56 -17.95 -9.15 14.30
N GLY A 57 -18.46 -9.76 13.24
CA GLY A 57 -18.79 -11.18 13.16
C GLY A 57 -19.02 -11.61 11.71
N PRO A 58 -18.90 -12.91 11.39
CA PRO A 58 -19.20 -13.40 10.06
C PRO A 58 -20.68 -13.12 9.74
N SER A 59 -20.94 -12.51 8.58
CA SER A 59 -22.30 -12.32 8.07
C SER A 59 -23.03 -13.67 8.04
N PRO A 60 -24.22 -13.80 8.67
CA PRO A 60 -24.98 -15.03 8.68
C PRO A 60 -25.71 -15.17 7.34
N VAL A 61 -24.97 -15.57 6.33
CA VAL A 61 -25.53 -16.06 5.07
C VAL A 61 -24.84 -17.37 4.69
N PHE A 62 -24.74 -18.28 5.67
CA PHE A 62 -24.90 -19.73 5.58
C PHE A 62 -25.19 -20.28 6.98
#